data_AF-A0A536DYF4-F1
#
_entry.id   AF-A0A536DYF4-F1
#
_cell.length_a   1.000
_cell.length_b   1.000
_cell.length_c   1.000
_cell.angle_alpha   90.00
_cell.angle_beta   90.00
_cell.angle_gamma   90.00
#
_symmetry.space_group_name_H-M   'P 1'
#
loop_
_entity.id
_entity.type
_entity.pdbx_description
1 polymer ?
#
loop_
_entity_poly.entity_id
_entity_poly.type
_entity_poly.pdbx_seq_one_letter_code
_entity_poly.pdbx_strand_id
1 'polypeptide(L)'
;MPTKADFVIEGDAAATAWLDSHKSQGPHVIRYDVHRCCGGGKICDVRVLEGARREQISNFVPTDLHNGTKIAIDPRAAARLPSRFRLTVRVTDPAEGPNVPGRPTLHALMDGEAVDTALWARTKGMRRMRAALQASLLFPALASFCRLTVRDRELLRELDGPAVFVANHVSALDAVVMAEALPPRYRHRSVVVAAADSIFKRKWEARLAQVTVDAFPIPRGGGARAHLEYLKDLLRKKWSVIIFPEGRLTVTGAIGTFRKGGAILAMDAGVPIVPAYVDGMYEVMPRFRRVPRPGRVSVTFGAPLVAQTHEDYDTFIARVESSVRTLAGPKGIEVEPAGGARSEGPNYWY
;
A
#
# COMPACT_ATOMS: atom_id res chain seq x y z
N MET A 1 -1.76 -31.62 0.24
CA MET A 1 -1.92 -31.35 1.68
C MET A 1 -0.53 -31.02 2.22
N PRO A 2 -0.27 -29.80 2.68
CA PRO A 2 1.06 -29.44 3.18
C PRO A 2 1.30 -30.08 4.55
N THR A 3 2.39 -30.84 4.64
CA THR A 3 2.90 -31.52 5.84
C THR A 3 3.61 -30.52 6.77
N LYS A 4 3.32 -30.64 8.08
CA LYS A 4 4.04 -30.11 9.26
C LYS A 4 5.21 -29.16 8.95
N ALA A 5 4.95 -27.85 8.95
CA ALA A 5 5.99 -26.88 9.29
C ALA A 5 5.99 -26.76 10.83
N ASP A 6 7.16 -26.87 11.46
CA ASP A 6 7.30 -26.67 12.90
C ASP A 6 7.26 -25.16 13.17
N PHE A 7 6.14 -24.71 13.73
CA PHE A 7 5.95 -23.33 14.17
C PHE A 7 6.40 -23.20 15.63
N VAL A 8 7.23 -22.22 15.93
CA VAL A 8 7.55 -21.80 17.31
C VAL A 8 6.68 -20.61 17.64
N ILE A 9 5.85 -20.72 18.69
CA ILE A 9 5.06 -19.61 19.20
C ILE A 9 5.75 -19.03 20.44
N GLU A 10 6.04 -17.73 20.41
CA GLU A 10 6.59 -16.97 21.53
C GLU A 10 5.50 -16.02 22.04
N GLY A 11 5.12 -16.13 23.32
CA GLY A 11 4.24 -15.15 23.97
C GLY A 11 5.05 -14.07 24.69
N ASP A 12 4.59 -12.82 24.65
CA ASP A 12 5.11 -11.81 25.58
C ASP A 12 4.67 -12.13 27.03
N ALA A 13 5.27 -11.46 28.02
CA ALA A 13 4.97 -11.71 29.43
C ALA A 13 3.48 -11.57 29.79
N ALA A 14 2.72 -10.75 29.06
CA ALA A 14 1.28 -10.57 29.29
C ALA A 14 0.44 -11.68 28.65
N ALA A 15 0.84 -12.20 27.49
CA ALA A 15 0.23 -13.38 26.87
C ALA A 15 0.42 -14.61 27.75
N THR A 16 1.64 -14.79 28.27
CA THR A 16 1.96 -15.90 29.19
C THR A 16 1.16 -15.79 30.49
N ALA A 17 1.08 -14.60 31.10
CA ALA A 17 0.28 -14.39 32.31
C ALA A 17 -1.23 -14.61 32.09
N TRP A 18 -1.76 -14.23 30.92
CA TRP A 18 -3.16 -14.48 30.57
C TRP A 18 -3.44 -15.99 30.40
N LEU A 19 -2.55 -16.72 29.72
CA LEU A 19 -2.68 -18.18 29.55
C LEU A 19 -2.53 -18.93 30.89
N ASP A 20 -1.63 -18.48 31.76
CA ASP A 20 -1.44 -19.07 33.09
C ASP A 20 -2.63 -18.83 34.02
N SER A 21 -3.35 -17.72 33.86
CA SER A 21 -4.58 -17.42 34.62
C SER A 21 -5.83 -18.12 34.07
N HIS A 22 -5.79 -18.64 32.84
CA HIS A 22 -6.92 -19.32 32.17
C HIS A 22 -6.57 -20.78 31.85
N LYS A 23 -6.20 -21.54 32.88
CA LYS A 23 -5.85 -22.97 32.76
C LYS A 23 -7.07 -23.78 32.30
N SER A 24 -6.99 -24.33 31.09
CA SER A 24 -7.98 -25.25 30.52
C SER A 24 -7.57 -26.71 30.77
N GLN A 25 -8.55 -27.61 30.92
CA GLN A 25 -8.32 -29.06 31.06
C GLN A 25 -7.85 -29.74 29.74
N GLY A 26 -7.83 -28.99 28.63
CA GLY A 26 -7.33 -29.42 27.31
C GLY A 26 -6.58 -28.29 26.59
N PRO A 27 -5.98 -28.55 25.40
CA PRO A 27 -5.19 -27.56 24.69
C PRO A 27 -6.03 -26.35 24.30
N HIS A 28 -5.47 -25.14 24.41
CA HIS A 28 -6.10 -23.93 23.88
C HIS A 28 -6.05 -23.98 22.35
N VAL A 29 -7.22 -23.84 21.69
CA VAL A 29 -7.30 -23.89 20.23
C VAL A 29 -7.52 -22.50 19.67
N ILE A 30 -6.57 -22.01 18.88
CA ILE A 30 -6.68 -20.74 18.16
C ILE A 30 -7.27 -21.03 16.78
N ARG A 31 -8.54 -20.68 16.60
CA ARG A 31 -9.32 -20.98 15.39
C ARG A 31 -9.55 -19.73 14.55
N TYR A 32 -9.44 -19.89 13.24
CA TYR A 32 -9.79 -18.90 12.24
C TYR A 32 -11.20 -19.18 11.70
N ASP A 33 -12.14 -18.29 11.97
CA ASP A 33 -13.53 -18.38 11.54
C ASP A 33 -13.83 -17.38 10.42
N VAL A 34 -14.60 -17.83 9.43
CA VAL A 34 -15.08 -16.97 8.33
C VAL A 34 -16.60 -17.02 8.29
N HIS A 35 -17.23 -15.90 8.61
CA HIS A 35 -18.66 -15.72 8.51
C HIS A 35 -19.02 -14.83 7.32
N ARG A 36 -20.14 -15.09 6.65
CA ARG A 36 -20.68 -14.19 5.61
C ARG A 36 -21.68 -13.25 6.27
N CYS A 37 -21.49 -11.95 6.07
CA CYS A 37 -22.46 -10.93 6.47
C CYS A 37 -23.59 -10.86 5.45
N CYS A 38 -24.78 -10.41 5.89
CA CYS A 38 -25.97 -10.21 5.09
C CYS A 38 -25.74 -9.28 3.86
N GLY A 39 -24.70 -8.44 3.90
CA GLY A 39 -24.26 -7.58 2.79
C GLY A 39 -23.24 -8.22 1.84
N GLY A 40 -22.99 -9.53 1.91
CA GLY A 40 -22.08 -10.25 1.01
C GLY A 40 -20.59 -10.16 1.36
N GLY A 41 -20.21 -9.38 2.38
CA GLY A 41 -18.83 -9.32 2.89
C GLY A 41 -18.46 -10.56 3.72
N LYS A 42 -17.18 -10.97 3.67
CA LYS A 42 -16.61 -12.00 4.55
C LYS A 42 -16.05 -11.34 5.81
N ILE A 43 -16.50 -11.77 6.98
CA ILE A 43 -15.96 -11.40 8.29
C ILE A 43 -15.04 -12.54 8.72
N CYS A 44 -13.76 -12.23 8.90
CA CYS A 44 -12.76 -13.16 9.39
C CYS A 44 -12.50 -12.87 10.87
N ASP A 45 -12.66 -13.86 11.74
CA ASP A 45 -12.50 -13.74 13.19
C ASP A 45 -11.49 -14.78 13.69
N VAL A 46 -10.75 -14.44 14.75
CA VAL A 46 -9.80 -15.35 15.41
C VAL A 46 -10.24 -15.50 16.85
N ARG A 47 -10.57 -16.74 17.24
CA ARG A 47 -11.08 -17.09 18.57
C ARG A 47 -10.18 -18.11 19.25
N VAL A 48 -10.08 -17.98 20.58
CA VAL A 48 -9.49 -18.99 21.45
C VAL A 48 -10.62 -19.84 22.00
N LEU A 49 -10.58 -21.14 21.74
CA LEU A 49 -11.51 -22.10 22.32
C LEU A 49 -10.82 -22.80 23.49
N GLU A 50 -11.47 -22.79 24.65
CA GLU A 50 -11.06 -23.53 25.83
C GLU A 50 -11.66 -24.95 25.77
N GLY A 51 -10.86 -25.97 26.09
CA GLY A 51 -11.35 -27.35 26.23
C GLY A 51 -11.80 -28.06 24.95
N ALA A 52 -11.17 -27.81 23.80
CA ALA A 52 -11.52 -28.51 22.56
C ALA A 52 -11.24 -30.02 22.65
N ARG A 53 -12.19 -30.86 22.22
CA ARG A 53 -12.02 -32.33 22.19
C ARG A 53 -11.06 -32.72 21.06
N ARG A 54 -10.26 -33.78 21.25
CA ARG A 54 -9.21 -34.26 20.33
C ARG A 54 -9.68 -34.42 18.88
N GLU A 55 -10.95 -34.75 18.67
CA GLU A 55 -11.62 -34.92 17.36
C GLU A 55 -11.84 -33.60 16.59
N GLN A 56 -11.87 -32.45 17.29
CA GLN A 56 -12.04 -31.12 16.67
C GLN A 56 -10.70 -30.50 16.20
N ILE A 57 -9.57 -31.17 16.44
CA ILE A 57 -8.21 -30.62 16.33
C ILE A 57 -7.44 -31.22 15.13
N SER A 58 -8.05 -32.12 14.34
CA SER A 58 -7.36 -32.85 13.25
C SER A 58 -6.74 -31.96 12.15
N ASN A 59 -7.22 -30.71 12.01
CA ASN A 59 -6.71 -29.74 11.03
C ASN A 59 -5.84 -28.62 11.66
N PHE A 60 -5.49 -28.73 12.94
CA PHE A 60 -4.72 -27.73 13.68
C PHE A 60 -3.31 -28.24 13.96
N VAL A 61 -2.34 -27.33 13.95
CA VAL A 61 -0.95 -27.67 14.24
C VAL A 61 -0.72 -27.55 15.75
N PRO A 62 -0.37 -28.66 16.45
CA PRO A 62 -0.03 -28.61 17.86
C PRO A 62 1.35 -27.97 18.06
N THR A 63 1.47 -27.12 19.07
CA THR A 63 2.71 -26.47 19.48
C THR A 63 2.73 -26.29 20.99
N ASP A 64 3.92 -26.40 21.57
CA ASP A 64 4.13 -26.11 22.98
C ASP A 64 4.74 -24.71 23.13
N LEU A 65 4.23 -23.93 24.06
CA LEU A 65 4.90 -22.71 24.52
C LEU A 65 6.11 -23.07 25.38
N HIS A 66 7.04 -22.13 25.53
CA HIS A 66 8.26 -22.31 26.34
C HIS A 66 8.00 -22.70 27.81
N ASN A 67 6.79 -22.39 28.33
CA ASN A 67 6.34 -22.75 29.68
C ASN A 67 5.62 -24.12 29.76
N GLY A 68 5.57 -24.89 28.67
CA GLY A 68 4.93 -26.21 28.61
C GLY A 68 3.41 -26.19 28.37
N THR A 69 2.80 -25.02 28.12
CA THR A 69 1.38 -24.92 27.74
C THR A 69 1.17 -25.45 26.32
N LYS A 70 0.24 -26.42 26.17
CA LYS A 70 -0.10 -27.01 24.86
C LYS A 70 -1.13 -26.17 24.13
N ILE A 71 -0.80 -25.72 22.93
CA ILE A 71 -1.67 -24.94 22.03
C ILE A 71 -1.87 -25.70 20.73
N ALA A 72 -3.04 -25.57 20.10
CA ALA A 72 -3.23 -25.95 18.71
C ALA A 72 -3.69 -24.75 17.89
N ILE A 73 -2.98 -24.42 16.80
CA ILE A 73 -3.27 -23.23 15.98
C ILE A 73 -3.73 -23.62 14.58
N ASP A 74 -4.75 -22.92 14.05
CA ASP A 74 -5.07 -22.99 12.63
C ASP A 74 -3.93 -22.26 11.88
N PRO A 75 -3.24 -22.91 10.91
CA PRO A 75 -2.20 -22.25 10.13
C PRO A 75 -2.62 -20.90 9.52
N ARG A 76 -3.91 -20.72 9.23
CA ARG A 76 -4.47 -19.46 8.70
C ARG A 76 -4.57 -18.35 9.76
N ALA A 77 -4.63 -18.71 11.05
CA ALA A 77 -4.62 -17.77 12.16
C ALA A 77 -3.20 -17.27 12.46
N ALA A 78 -2.16 -18.10 12.26
CA ALA A 78 -0.76 -17.76 12.56
C ALA A 78 -0.29 -16.48 11.84
N ALA A 79 -0.66 -16.29 10.57
CA ALA A 79 -0.30 -15.12 9.77
C ALA A 79 -1.19 -13.88 10.02
N ARG A 80 -2.30 -14.04 10.75
CA ARG A 80 -3.33 -13.00 10.93
C ARG A 80 -3.66 -12.76 12.39
N LEU A 81 -2.79 -13.20 13.29
CA LEU A 81 -3.04 -13.19 14.71
C LEU A 81 -3.15 -11.73 15.20
N PRO A 82 -4.30 -11.30 15.73
CA PRO A 82 -4.44 -9.94 16.21
C PRO A 82 -3.42 -9.64 17.33
N SER A 83 -2.84 -8.43 17.31
CA SER A 83 -1.84 -8.00 18.30
C SER A 83 -2.34 -8.07 19.75
N ARG A 84 -3.67 -8.02 19.98
CA ARG A 84 -4.29 -8.21 21.30
C ARG A 84 -3.95 -9.56 21.94
N PHE A 85 -3.64 -10.59 21.14
CA PHE A 85 -3.25 -11.90 21.64
C PHE A 85 -1.78 -11.96 22.04
N ARG A 86 -0.95 -10.99 21.59
CA ARG A 86 0.46 -10.85 22.00
C ARG A 86 1.31 -12.13 21.87
N LEU A 87 0.96 -12.98 20.89
CA LEU A 87 1.71 -14.16 20.49
C LEU A 87 2.41 -13.88 19.15
N THR A 88 3.69 -14.23 19.07
CA THR A 88 4.51 -14.17 17.87
C THR A 88 4.70 -15.58 17.33
N VAL A 89 4.35 -15.83 16.07
CA VAL A 89 4.57 -17.15 15.44
C VAL A 89 5.78 -17.05 14.51
N ARG A 90 6.80 -17.87 14.77
CA ARG A 90 7.99 -18.04 13.93
C ARG A 90 7.98 -19.42 13.30
N VAL A 91 8.46 -19.54 12.07
CA VAL A 91 8.64 -20.84 11.40
C VAL A 91 10.10 -21.24 11.57
N THR A 92 10.35 -22.39 12.19
CA THR A 92 11.71 -22.95 12.30
C THR A 92 11.93 -23.94 11.16
N ASP A 93 12.94 -23.69 10.33
CA ASP A 93 13.39 -24.62 9.30
C ASP A 93 14.47 -25.56 9.91
N PRO A 94 14.32 -26.89 9.89
CA PRO A 94 15.22 -27.80 10.63
C PRO A 94 16.64 -27.99 10.04
N ALA A 95 17.13 -27.12 9.15
CA ALA A 95 18.41 -27.34 8.47
C ALA A 95 19.30 -26.07 8.44
N GLU A 96 19.89 -25.72 9.58
CA GLU A 96 20.98 -24.75 9.67
C GLU A 96 22.33 -25.47 9.86
N GLY A 97 23.10 -25.56 8.77
CA GLY A 97 24.52 -25.96 8.75
C GLY A 97 25.30 -25.05 7.80
N PRO A 98 26.64 -24.93 7.93
CA PRO A 98 27.38 -23.84 7.31
C PRO A 98 27.67 -24.09 5.82
N ASN A 99 27.03 -23.28 4.97
CA ASN A 99 27.53 -22.67 3.71
C ASN A 99 27.94 -23.58 2.51
N VAL A 100 27.08 -23.73 1.47
CA VAL A 100 27.43 -24.03 0.04
C VAL A 100 26.27 -23.52 -0.88
N PRO A 101 26.52 -23.01 -2.12
CA PRO A 101 25.63 -22.12 -2.86
C PRO A 101 24.55 -22.85 -3.69
N GLY A 102 23.35 -22.28 -3.66
CA GLY A 102 22.15 -22.83 -4.31
C GLY A 102 20.90 -22.39 -3.55
N ARG A 103 20.61 -21.08 -3.54
CA ARG A 103 19.37 -20.53 -2.96
C ARG A 103 18.15 -21.08 -3.72
N PRO A 104 17.10 -21.57 -3.04
CA PRO A 104 15.79 -21.68 -3.67
C PRO A 104 15.27 -20.27 -3.95
N THR A 105 14.77 -20.06 -5.16
CA THR A 105 14.23 -18.79 -5.65
C THR A 105 13.03 -18.31 -4.84
N LEU A 106 12.95 -16.98 -4.69
CA LEU A 106 11.89 -16.12 -4.12
C LEU A 106 10.43 -16.53 -4.41
N HIS A 107 10.19 -17.45 -5.35
CA HIS A 107 8.88 -17.92 -5.79
C HIS A 107 8.17 -18.84 -4.77
N ALA A 108 8.88 -19.49 -3.86
CA ALA A 108 8.30 -20.49 -2.95
C ALA A 108 7.73 -19.94 -1.63
N LEU A 109 7.86 -18.63 -1.37
CA LEU A 109 7.36 -17.96 -0.16
C LEU A 109 6.08 -17.12 -0.41
N MET A 110 5.43 -17.27 -1.56
CA MET A 110 4.35 -16.37 -2.01
C MET A 110 2.96 -17.03 -2.18
N ASP A 111 2.57 -18.00 -1.35
CA ASP A 111 1.16 -18.44 -1.29
C ASP A 111 0.41 -17.82 -0.10
N GLY A 112 0.04 -16.57 -0.33
CA GLY A 112 -0.84 -15.76 0.50
C GLY A 112 -1.26 -14.48 -0.24
N GLU A 113 -2.02 -14.68 -1.34
CA GLU A 113 -2.34 -13.72 -2.41
C GLU A 113 -1.15 -13.36 -3.33
N ALA A 114 -1.13 -13.96 -4.52
CA ALA A 114 -0.21 -13.57 -5.59
C ALA A 114 -0.41 -12.07 -5.88
N VAL A 115 0.58 -11.25 -5.55
CA VAL A 115 0.62 -9.84 -5.95
C VAL A 115 0.54 -9.82 -7.48
N ASP A 116 -0.55 -9.30 -8.04
CA ASP A 116 -0.63 -9.05 -9.48
C ASP A 116 0.37 -7.94 -9.82
N THR A 117 1.60 -8.38 -10.07
CA THR A 117 2.70 -7.52 -10.44
C THR A 117 2.50 -6.96 -11.84
N ALA A 118 1.52 -7.39 -12.65
CA ALA A 118 1.29 -6.87 -14.00
C ALA A 118 2.58 -6.64 -14.80
N LEU A 119 3.54 -7.58 -14.74
CA LEU A 119 4.90 -7.41 -15.32
C LEU A 119 4.87 -7.01 -16.80
N TRP A 120 3.85 -7.46 -17.53
CA TRP A 120 3.60 -7.12 -18.93
C TRP A 120 3.49 -5.59 -19.14
N ALA A 121 2.92 -4.86 -18.17
CA ALA A 121 2.72 -3.41 -18.20
C ALA A 121 4.05 -2.64 -18.23
N ARG A 122 5.14 -3.27 -17.79
CA ARG A 122 6.47 -2.64 -17.65
C ARG A 122 7.49 -3.11 -18.68
N THR A 123 7.08 -3.94 -19.64
CA THR A 123 7.94 -4.36 -20.76
C THR A 123 8.34 -3.16 -21.63
N LYS A 124 9.49 -3.23 -22.31
CA LYS A 124 9.97 -2.15 -23.20
C LYS A 124 8.95 -1.81 -24.29
N GLY A 125 8.28 -2.82 -24.86
CA GLY A 125 7.25 -2.63 -25.88
C GLY A 125 6.04 -1.87 -25.33
N MET A 126 5.49 -2.32 -24.20
CA MET A 126 4.35 -1.66 -23.55
C MET A 126 4.67 -0.22 -23.13
N ARG A 127 5.89 0.04 -22.65
CA ARG A 127 6.34 1.41 -22.32
C ARG A 127 6.36 2.33 -23.53
N ARG A 128 6.86 1.85 -24.69
CA ARG A 128 6.85 2.62 -25.94
C ARG A 128 5.42 2.86 -26.44
N MET A 129 4.58 1.83 -26.39
CA MET A 129 3.16 1.95 -26.75
C MET A 129 2.44 2.97 -25.85
N ARG A 130 2.64 2.90 -24.53
CA ARG A 130 2.11 3.87 -23.56
C ARG A 130 2.61 5.28 -23.85
N ALA A 131 3.90 5.45 -24.13
CA ALA A 131 4.47 6.75 -24.48
C ALA A 131 3.80 7.35 -25.73
N ALA A 132 3.58 6.54 -26.77
CA ALA A 132 2.88 6.96 -27.97
C ALA A 132 1.40 7.29 -27.68
N LEU A 133 0.69 6.44 -26.93
CA LEU A 133 -0.69 6.69 -26.53
C LEU A 133 -0.84 7.98 -25.71
N GLN A 134 0.08 8.20 -24.78
CA GLN A 134 0.14 9.42 -23.97
C GLN A 134 0.33 10.66 -24.85
N ALA A 135 1.34 10.65 -25.71
CA ALA A 135 1.67 11.80 -26.56
C ALA A 135 0.64 12.09 -27.66
N SER A 136 0.05 11.05 -28.26
CA SER A 136 -0.81 11.18 -29.43
C SER A 136 -2.31 11.21 -29.11
N LEU A 137 -2.73 10.76 -27.92
CA LEU A 137 -4.15 10.72 -27.55
C LEU A 137 -4.42 11.34 -26.19
N LEU A 138 -3.79 10.86 -25.11
CA LEU A 138 -4.19 11.24 -23.76
C LEU A 138 -3.87 12.71 -23.44
N PHE A 139 -2.66 13.18 -23.72
CA PHE A 139 -2.28 14.57 -23.45
C PHE A 139 -3.00 15.56 -24.38
N PRO A 140 -3.16 15.32 -25.69
CA PRO A 140 -4.00 16.18 -26.52
C PRO A 140 -5.47 16.21 -26.07
N ALA A 141 -6.03 15.06 -25.68
CA ALA A 141 -7.38 15.00 -25.14
C ALA A 141 -7.49 15.79 -23.83
N LEU A 142 -6.54 15.64 -22.91
CA LEU A 142 -6.47 16.42 -21.68
C LEU A 142 -6.37 17.92 -22.00
N ALA A 143 -5.46 18.32 -22.88
CA ALA A 143 -5.23 19.71 -23.30
C ALA A 143 -6.47 20.38 -23.91
N SER A 144 -7.41 19.62 -24.49
CA SER A 144 -8.64 20.17 -25.07
C SER A 144 -9.58 20.81 -24.03
N PHE A 145 -9.50 20.42 -22.76
CA PHE A 145 -10.30 20.98 -21.66
C PHE A 145 -9.47 21.37 -20.44
N CYS A 146 -8.18 21.04 -20.40
CA CYS A 146 -7.30 21.31 -19.28
C CYS A 146 -6.08 22.08 -19.77
N ARG A 147 -5.99 23.37 -19.44
CA ARG A 147 -4.78 24.15 -19.70
C ARG A 147 -3.78 23.91 -18.58
N LEU A 148 -2.93 22.90 -18.74
CA LEU A 148 -1.92 22.50 -17.77
C LEU A 148 -0.76 23.51 -17.73
N THR A 149 -0.41 23.99 -16.54
CA THR A 149 0.79 24.77 -16.24
C THR A 149 1.67 23.99 -15.28
N VAL A 150 2.93 23.78 -15.63
CA VAL A 150 3.88 23.10 -14.74
C VAL A 150 4.83 24.12 -14.16
N ARG A 151 4.95 24.17 -12.83
CA ARG A 151 5.84 25.07 -12.09
C ARG A 151 6.95 24.27 -11.41
N ASP A 152 8.12 24.88 -11.32
CA ASP A 152 9.28 24.39 -10.56
C ASP A 152 9.77 22.98 -10.98
N ARG A 153 9.51 22.60 -12.25
CA ARG A 153 9.92 21.29 -12.80
C ARG A 153 11.43 21.14 -12.87
N GLU A 154 12.16 22.24 -12.92
CA GLU A 154 13.61 22.31 -12.92
C GLU A 154 14.24 21.76 -11.64
N LEU A 155 13.54 21.79 -10.49
CA LEU A 155 13.99 21.16 -9.24
C LEU A 155 14.20 19.66 -9.42
N LEU A 156 13.47 19.03 -10.36
CA LEU A 156 13.65 17.62 -10.67
C LEU A 156 14.98 17.32 -11.36
N ARG A 157 15.76 18.32 -11.79
CA ARG A 157 17.10 18.10 -12.39
C ARG A 157 18.13 17.70 -11.35
N GLU A 158 17.93 18.04 -10.08
CA GLU A 158 18.81 17.69 -8.96
C GLU A 158 18.79 16.20 -8.61
N LEU A 159 17.86 15.44 -9.19
CA LEU A 159 17.70 14.01 -8.93
C LEU A 159 18.58 13.16 -9.86
N ASP A 160 19.47 12.36 -9.27
CA ASP A 160 20.32 11.38 -9.98
C ASP A 160 19.71 9.97 -10.06
N GLY A 161 18.46 9.81 -9.64
CA GLY A 161 17.83 8.50 -9.48
C GLY A 161 16.30 8.52 -9.51
N PRO A 162 15.69 7.37 -9.17
CA PRO A 162 14.25 7.30 -8.95
C PRO A 162 13.85 8.11 -7.73
N ALA A 163 12.58 8.49 -7.67
CA ALA A 163 11.99 9.19 -6.54
C ALA A 163 10.58 8.68 -6.27
N VAL A 164 10.07 8.99 -5.09
CA VAL A 164 8.65 8.86 -4.76
C VAL A 164 8.01 10.24 -4.91
N PHE A 165 7.17 10.41 -5.93
CA PHE A 165 6.39 11.63 -6.14
C PHE A 165 5.12 11.57 -5.32
N VAL A 166 4.94 12.53 -4.42
CA VAL A 166 3.81 12.61 -3.49
C VAL A 166 2.97 13.82 -3.83
N ALA A 167 1.67 13.62 -4.12
CA ALA A 167 0.76 14.72 -4.44
C ALA A 167 -0.62 14.55 -3.80
N ASN A 168 -1.37 15.65 -3.67
CA ASN A 168 -2.77 15.64 -3.23
C ASN A 168 -3.69 14.94 -4.26
N HIS A 169 -4.85 14.45 -3.82
CA HIS A 169 -5.78 13.68 -4.64
C HIS A 169 -7.18 14.30 -4.77
N VAL A 170 -7.40 15.00 -5.87
CA VAL A 170 -8.61 15.77 -6.15
C VAL A 170 -9.46 15.20 -7.28
N SER A 171 -8.87 14.41 -8.19
CA SER A 171 -9.56 13.83 -9.34
C SER A 171 -9.00 12.48 -9.79
N ALA A 172 -9.84 11.70 -10.48
CA ALA A 172 -9.41 10.50 -11.17
C ALA A 172 -8.36 10.78 -12.27
N LEU A 173 -8.26 12.02 -12.75
CA LEU A 173 -7.28 12.43 -13.77
C LEU A 173 -5.93 12.88 -13.21
N ASP A 174 -5.76 12.96 -11.88
CA ASP A 174 -4.51 13.43 -11.26
C ASP A 174 -3.31 12.59 -11.71
N ALA A 175 -3.48 11.27 -11.86
CA ALA A 175 -2.44 10.38 -12.36
C ALA A 175 -1.98 10.74 -13.79
N VAL A 176 -2.91 11.13 -14.66
CA VAL A 176 -2.61 11.53 -16.05
C VAL A 176 -1.90 12.88 -16.05
N VAL A 177 -2.38 13.81 -15.22
CA VAL A 177 -1.83 15.17 -15.09
C VAL A 177 -0.42 15.14 -14.52
N MET A 178 -0.17 14.31 -13.49
CA MET A 178 1.17 14.06 -12.96
C MET A 178 2.08 13.42 -14.01
N ALA A 179 1.59 12.44 -14.78
CA ALA A 179 2.37 11.84 -15.86
C ALA A 179 2.75 12.88 -16.94
N GLU A 180 1.84 13.79 -17.31
CA GLU A 180 2.13 14.88 -18.25
C GLU A 180 3.13 15.89 -17.67
N ALA A 181 2.97 16.27 -16.41
CA ALA A 181 3.84 17.25 -15.75
C ALA A 181 5.29 16.75 -15.59
N LEU A 182 5.47 15.44 -15.40
CA LEU A 182 6.78 14.82 -15.20
C LEU A 182 7.65 14.84 -16.48
N PRO A 183 8.97 15.04 -16.32
CA PRO A 183 9.95 14.84 -17.39
C PRO A 183 9.88 13.42 -17.98
N PRO A 184 10.20 13.21 -19.28
CA PRO A 184 10.12 11.90 -19.93
C PRO A 184 10.82 10.76 -19.20
N ARG A 185 11.97 11.05 -18.55
CA ARG A 185 12.74 10.06 -17.78
C ARG A 185 11.94 9.44 -16.62
N TYR A 186 11.07 10.22 -16.00
CA TYR A 186 10.17 9.78 -14.93
C TYR A 186 8.85 9.29 -15.50
N ARG A 187 8.21 10.06 -16.38
CA ARG A 187 6.93 9.71 -17.02
C ARG A 187 6.92 8.28 -17.57
N HIS A 188 7.98 7.86 -18.27
CA HIS A 188 8.05 6.55 -18.91
C HIS A 188 8.63 5.45 -18.02
N ARG A 189 8.93 5.76 -16.76
CA ARG A 189 9.52 4.84 -15.79
C ARG A 189 8.99 5.09 -14.38
N SER A 190 7.72 5.44 -14.27
CA SER A 190 6.99 5.58 -13.02
C SER A 190 5.82 4.60 -12.97
N VAL A 191 5.50 4.15 -11.76
CA VAL A 191 4.29 3.40 -11.44
C VAL A 191 3.38 4.27 -10.60
N VAL A 192 2.08 4.30 -10.91
CA VAL A 192 1.09 5.05 -10.11
C VAL A 192 0.44 4.11 -9.11
N VAL A 193 0.59 4.40 -7.82
CA VAL A 193 -0.11 3.67 -6.76
C VAL A 193 -1.60 4.00 -6.81
N ALA A 194 -2.43 2.98 -6.98
CA ALA A 194 -3.87 3.09 -6.98
C ALA A 194 -4.46 2.20 -5.89
N ALA A 195 -5.45 2.69 -5.15
CA ALA A 195 -6.17 1.84 -4.21
C ALA A 195 -7.02 0.82 -4.98
N ALA A 196 -6.85 -0.47 -4.67
CA ALA A 196 -7.51 -1.58 -5.37
C ALA A 196 -9.04 -1.40 -5.45
N ASP A 197 -9.67 -0.87 -4.40
CA ASP A 197 -11.14 -0.76 -4.33
C ASP A 197 -11.71 0.45 -5.08
N SER A 198 -10.85 1.37 -5.53
CA SER A 198 -11.24 2.66 -6.10
C SER A 198 -11.37 2.65 -7.63
N ILE A 199 -10.47 1.95 -8.32
CA ILE A 199 -10.39 1.92 -9.80
C ILE A 199 -10.73 0.54 -10.37
N PHE A 200 -10.78 -0.51 -9.54
CA PHE A 200 -10.88 -1.90 -10.03
C PHE A 200 -12.28 -2.51 -9.85
N LYS A 201 -13.34 -1.70 -9.85
CA LYS A 201 -14.72 -2.23 -9.88
C LYS A 201 -15.00 -2.99 -11.17
N ARG A 202 -14.37 -2.59 -12.28
CA ARG A 202 -14.47 -3.26 -13.59
C ARG A 202 -13.09 -3.62 -14.14
N LYS A 203 -12.94 -4.86 -14.62
CA LYS A 203 -11.65 -5.39 -15.16
C LYS A 203 -11.08 -4.60 -16.35
N TRP A 204 -11.89 -3.81 -17.04
CA TRP A 204 -11.42 -2.97 -18.15
C TRP A 204 -10.86 -1.62 -17.69
N GLU A 205 -11.42 -1.03 -16.62
CA GLU A 205 -10.92 0.22 -16.01
C GLU A 205 -9.51 0.02 -15.45
N ALA A 206 -9.32 -1.11 -14.77
CA ALA A 206 -8.04 -1.62 -14.31
C ALA A 206 -6.99 -1.70 -15.43
N ARG A 207 -7.35 -2.36 -16.54
CA ARG A 207 -6.46 -2.52 -17.70
C ARG A 207 -6.16 -1.18 -18.36
N LEU A 208 -7.17 -0.32 -18.48
CA LEU A 208 -6.98 1.02 -19.03
C LEU A 208 -5.97 1.79 -18.18
N ALA A 209 -6.12 1.82 -16.86
CA ALA A 209 -5.19 2.49 -15.95
C ALA A 209 -3.76 1.90 -16.01
N GLN A 210 -3.61 0.58 -16.14
CA GLN A 210 -2.31 -0.07 -16.34
C GLN A 210 -1.67 0.31 -17.69
N VAL A 211 -2.46 0.39 -18.76
CA VAL A 211 -1.98 0.79 -20.09
C VAL A 211 -1.60 2.26 -20.12
N THR A 212 -2.40 3.14 -19.53
CA THR A 212 -2.23 4.59 -19.64
C THR A 212 -1.22 5.17 -18.67
N VAL A 213 -1.17 4.69 -17.42
CA VAL A 213 -0.36 5.28 -16.34
C VAL A 213 0.39 4.25 -15.49
N ASP A 214 0.40 2.97 -15.86
CA ASP A 214 1.02 1.90 -15.04
C ASP A 214 0.43 1.83 -13.63
N ALA A 215 -0.89 1.89 -13.51
CA ALA A 215 -1.55 1.82 -12.22
C ALA A 215 -1.27 0.48 -11.53
N PHE A 216 -0.70 0.53 -10.34
CA PHE A 216 -0.41 -0.62 -9.48
C PHE A 216 -1.39 -0.64 -8.30
N PRO A 217 -2.23 -1.69 -8.20
CA PRO A 217 -3.21 -1.79 -7.13
C PRO A 217 -2.54 -2.12 -5.79
N ILE A 218 -2.98 -1.46 -4.72
CA ILE A 218 -2.66 -1.85 -3.34
C ILE A 218 -3.97 -1.96 -2.53
N PRO A 219 -4.20 -3.07 -1.78
CA PRO A 219 -5.46 -3.30 -1.06
C PRO A 219 -5.61 -2.43 0.19
N ARG A 220 -6.73 -1.70 0.38
CA ARG A 220 -6.90 -0.79 1.54
C ARG A 220 -6.90 -1.49 2.92
N GLY A 221 -7.14 -2.80 2.95
CA GLY A 221 -7.05 -3.66 4.14
C GLY A 221 -5.69 -4.39 4.26
N GLY A 222 -5.57 -5.30 5.22
CA GLY A 222 -4.34 -6.09 5.42
C GLY A 222 -3.81 -6.74 4.13
N GLY A 223 -2.49 -6.95 4.05
CA GLY A 223 -1.82 -7.48 2.86
C GLY A 223 -0.98 -6.46 2.07
N ALA A 224 -1.01 -5.17 2.43
CA ALA A 224 -0.23 -4.13 1.77
C ALA A 224 1.30 -4.34 1.80
N ARG A 225 1.82 -5.11 2.76
CA ARG A 225 3.27 -5.34 2.94
C ARG A 225 3.92 -5.92 1.69
N ALA A 226 3.33 -6.96 1.08
CA ALA A 226 3.90 -7.59 -0.11
C ALA A 226 3.95 -6.63 -1.32
N HIS A 227 2.94 -5.77 -1.45
CA HIS A 227 2.87 -4.74 -2.48
C HIS A 227 3.92 -3.64 -2.26
N LEU A 228 4.11 -3.20 -1.02
CA LEU A 228 5.15 -2.23 -0.67
C LEU A 228 6.55 -2.79 -0.93
N GLU A 229 6.81 -4.06 -0.57
CA GLU A 229 8.09 -4.72 -0.88
C GLU A 229 8.34 -4.78 -2.40
N TYR A 230 7.30 -5.06 -3.18
CA TYR A 230 7.40 -5.02 -4.64
C TYR A 230 7.72 -3.62 -5.18
N LEU A 231 7.08 -2.58 -4.65
CA LEU A 231 7.37 -1.19 -5.03
C LEU A 231 8.80 -0.78 -4.62
N LYS A 232 9.31 -1.24 -3.47
CA LYS A 232 10.71 -1.04 -3.07
C LYS A 232 11.68 -1.69 -4.06
N ASP A 233 11.38 -2.91 -4.52
CA ASP A 233 12.18 -3.57 -5.57
C ASP A 233 12.16 -2.79 -6.90
N LEU A 234 11.01 -2.22 -7.29
CA LEU A 234 10.91 -1.34 -8.44
C LEU A 234 11.76 -0.07 -8.28
N LEU A 235 11.71 0.58 -7.12
CA LEU A 235 12.56 1.73 -6.79
C LEU A 235 14.04 1.37 -6.95
N ARG A 236 14.50 0.24 -6.37
CA ARG A 236 15.87 -0.25 -6.54
C ARG A 236 16.23 -0.51 -8.01
N LYS A 237 15.26 -0.95 -8.83
CA LYS A 237 15.37 -1.13 -10.30
C LYS A 237 15.21 0.17 -11.10
N LYS A 238 15.40 1.33 -10.46
CA LYS A 238 15.36 2.67 -11.06
C LYS A 238 13.99 3.05 -11.66
N TRP A 239 12.91 2.44 -11.18
CA TRP A 239 11.56 2.95 -11.42
C TRP A 239 11.20 3.95 -10.34
N SER A 240 10.40 4.95 -10.67
CA SER A 240 9.84 5.89 -9.69
C SER A 240 8.42 5.49 -9.32
N VAL A 241 7.92 6.04 -8.21
CA VAL A 241 6.55 5.78 -7.75
C VAL A 241 5.82 7.11 -7.64
N ILE A 242 4.61 7.18 -8.15
CA ILE A 242 3.68 8.29 -7.94
C ILE A 242 2.64 7.80 -6.95
N ILE A 243 2.48 8.48 -5.83
CA ILE A 243 1.55 8.11 -4.77
C ILE A 243 0.73 9.31 -4.32
N PHE A 244 -0.55 9.05 -4.09
CA PHE A 244 -1.51 9.99 -3.54
C PHE A 244 -1.84 9.57 -2.11
N PRO A 245 -1.16 10.13 -1.10
CA PRO A 245 -1.17 9.63 0.27
C PRO A 245 -2.47 9.97 1.01
N GLU A 246 -3.50 10.52 0.37
CA GLU A 246 -4.82 10.63 1.01
C GLU A 246 -5.56 9.28 0.95
N GLY A 247 -5.20 8.42 -0.01
CA GLY A 247 -5.81 7.11 -0.24
C GLY A 247 -7.23 7.14 -0.79
N ARG A 248 -7.85 8.33 -0.88
CA ARG A 248 -9.19 8.60 -1.43
C ARG A 248 -9.19 9.96 -2.13
N LEU A 249 -10.15 10.15 -3.02
CA LEU A 249 -10.44 11.46 -3.60
C LEU A 249 -11.13 12.33 -2.56
N THR A 250 -10.60 13.55 -2.38
CA THR A 250 -11.23 14.58 -1.54
C THR A 250 -12.67 14.85 -1.97
N VAL A 251 -13.50 15.20 -0.99
CA VAL A 251 -14.89 15.61 -1.23
C VAL A 251 -15.00 17.13 -1.38
N THR A 252 -14.15 17.89 -0.69
CA THR A 252 -14.24 19.36 -0.62
C THR A 252 -13.25 20.08 -1.52
N GLY A 253 -12.21 19.40 -2.00
CA GLY A 253 -11.09 20.01 -2.70
C GLY A 253 -9.91 20.34 -1.78
N ALA A 254 -10.12 20.27 -0.46
CA ALA A 254 -9.06 20.42 0.54
C ALA A 254 -8.14 19.19 0.57
N ILE A 255 -6.91 19.40 1.02
CA ILE A 255 -5.90 18.35 1.17
C ILE A 255 -6.24 17.51 2.41
N GLY A 256 -6.50 16.22 2.19
CA GLY A 256 -6.71 15.24 3.26
C GLY A 256 -5.43 14.88 4.02
N THR A 257 -5.57 14.09 5.08
CA THR A 257 -4.44 13.62 5.89
C THR A 257 -3.55 12.67 5.10
N PHE A 258 -2.24 12.86 5.21
CA PHE A 258 -1.29 11.98 4.53
C PHE A 258 -1.04 10.71 5.32
N ARG A 259 -0.86 9.67 4.52
CA ARG A 259 -0.67 8.29 4.89
C ARG A 259 0.79 7.89 4.62
N LYS A 260 1.40 7.12 5.53
CA LYS A 260 2.88 6.96 5.62
C LYS A 260 3.55 6.07 4.57
N GLY A 261 2.79 5.46 3.67
CA GLY A 261 3.29 4.55 2.65
C GLY A 261 4.33 5.21 1.74
N GLY A 262 4.18 6.50 1.44
CA GLY A 262 5.20 7.27 0.73
C GLY A 262 6.53 7.33 1.48
N ALA A 263 6.49 7.62 2.78
CA ALA A 263 7.68 7.65 3.64
C ALA A 263 8.34 6.28 3.79
N ILE A 264 7.56 5.22 3.99
CA ILE A 264 8.07 3.84 4.05
C ILE A 264 8.81 3.47 2.77
N LEU A 265 8.22 3.77 1.60
CA LEU A 265 8.84 3.47 0.30
C LEU A 265 10.16 4.23 0.12
N ALA A 266 10.16 5.53 0.45
CA ALA A 266 11.31 6.40 0.26
C ALA A 266 12.48 6.03 1.18
N MET A 267 12.21 5.89 2.48
CA MET A 267 13.22 5.57 3.49
C MET A 267 13.82 4.18 3.27
N ASP A 268 12.99 3.15 3.04
CA ASP A 268 13.48 1.77 2.91
C ASP A 268 14.17 1.48 1.56
N ALA A 269 13.89 2.29 0.54
CA ALA A 269 14.58 2.22 -0.74
C ALA A 269 15.77 3.19 -0.84
N GLY A 270 15.93 4.11 0.13
CA GLY A 270 16.98 5.14 0.12
C GLY A 270 16.83 6.13 -1.03
N VAL A 271 15.61 6.55 -1.32
CA VAL A 271 15.28 7.50 -2.41
C VAL A 271 14.56 8.73 -1.88
N PRO A 272 14.67 9.90 -2.53
CA PRO A 272 13.97 11.10 -2.09
C PRO A 272 12.46 11.03 -2.35
N ILE A 273 11.71 11.77 -1.55
CA ILE A 273 10.33 12.16 -1.85
C ILE A 273 10.34 13.51 -2.56
N VAL A 274 9.60 13.62 -3.67
CA VAL A 274 9.33 14.89 -4.33
C VAL A 274 7.88 15.28 -4.03
N PRO A 275 7.64 16.28 -3.19
CA PRO A 275 6.30 16.82 -2.98
C PRO A 275 5.83 17.53 -4.24
N ALA A 276 4.55 17.40 -4.56
CA ALA A 276 3.90 18.10 -5.64
C ALA A 276 2.47 18.49 -5.25
N TYR A 277 1.97 19.58 -5.82
CA TYR A 277 0.61 20.04 -5.62
C TYR A 277 -0.12 20.19 -6.96
N VAL A 278 -1.28 19.54 -7.06
CA VAL A 278 -2.20 19.60 -8.20
C VAL A 278 -3.34 20.56 -7.84
N ASP A 279 -3.44 21.67 -8.57
CA ASP A 279 -4.48 22.68 -8.42
C ASP A 279 -5.42 22.73 -9.64
N GLY A 280 -6.67 23.12 -9.43
CA GLY A 280 -7.67 23.35 -10.48
C GLY A 280 -8.38 22.10 -11.00
N MET A 281 -7.88 20.91 -10.67
CA MET A 281 -8.47 19.65 -11.17
C MET A 281 -9.79 19.30 -10.48
N TYR A 282 -10.00 19.73 -9.23
CA TYR A 282 -11.28 19.58 -8.53
C TYR A 282 -12.40 20.31 -9.27
N GLU A 283 -12.13 21.49 -9.84
CA GLU A 283 -13.08 22.30 -10.58
C GLU A 283 -13.34 21.74 -11.99
N VAL A 284 -12.31 21.16 -12.63
CA VAL A 284 -12.38 20.52 -13.96
C VAL A 284 -13.16 19.21 -13.91
N MET A 285 -12.80 18.31 -13.00
CA MET A 285 -13.35 16.95 -12.92
C MET A 285 -13.35 16.42 -11.47
N PRO A 286 -14.27 16.89 -10.61
CA PRO A 286 -14.39 16.37 -9.26
C PRO A 286 -14.93 14.93 -9.27
N ARG A 287 -14.74 14.24 -8.15
CA ARG A 287 -15.04 12.80 -7.93
C ARG A 287 -16.34 12.26 -8.56
N PHE A 288 -17.43 13.01 -8.57
CA PHE A 288 -18.75 12.54 -9.04
C PHE A 288 -19.13 13.04 -10.43
N ARG A 289 -18.26 13.81 -11.09
CA ARG A 289 -18.51 14.35 -12.43
C ARG A 289 -18.08 13.35 -13.50
N ARG A 290 -18.89 13.22 -14.56
CA ARG A 290 -18.60 12.33 -15.70
C ARG A 290 -17.97 13.05 -16.89
N VAL A 291 -18.28 14.33 -17.07
CA VAL A 291 -17.85 15.14 -18.22
C VAL A 291 -17.01 16.31 -17.71
N PRO A 292 -15.77 16.50 -18.17
CA PRO A 292 -14.91 17.55 -17.66
C PRO A 292 -15.42 18.93 -18.07
N ARG A 293 -15.15 19.94 -17.26
CA ARG A 293 -15.30 21.35 -17.64
C ARG A 293 -13.96 21.92 -18.10
N PRO A 294 -13.95 22.80 -19.12
CA PRO A 294 -12.76 23.57 -19.44
C PRO A 294 -12.24 24.32 -18.22
N GLY A 295 -10.94 24.20 -17.94
CA GLY A 295 -10.33 24.85 -16.77
C GLY A 295 -8.81 24.94 -16.86
N ARG A 296 -8.24 25.72 -15.94
CA ARG A 296 -6.80 25.84 -15.76
C ARG A 296 -6.37 24.91 -14.64
N VAL A 297 -5.29 24.19 -14.88
CA VAL A 297 -4.75 23.22 -13.93
C VAL A 297 -3.28 23.50 -13.79
N SER A 298 -2.74 23.42 -12.58
CA SER A 298 -1.31 23.49 -12.38
C SER A 298 -0.77 22.34 -11.57
N VAL A 299 0.46 21.93 -11.90
CA VAL A 299 1.28 21.06 -11.07
C VAL A 299 2.50 21.86 -10.64
N THR A 300 2.64 22.05 -9.33
CA THR A 300 3.81 22.71 -8.73
C THR A 300 4.65 21.64 -8.04
N PHE A 301 5.93 21.52 -8.41
CA PHE A 301 6.87 20.61 -7.73
C PHE A 301 7.61 21.34 -6.61
N GLY A 302 7.83 20.66 -5.49
CA GLY A 302 8.70 21.14 -4.43
C GLY A 302 10.09 20.51 -4.49
N ALA A 303 11.00 21.02 -3.65
CA ALA A 303 12.36 20.51 -3.56
C ALA A 303 12.36 19.04 -3.08
N PRO A 304 13.26 18.18 -3.61
CA PRO A 304 13.41 16.82 -3.14
C PRO A 304 13.73 16.75 -1.63
N LEU A 305 12.98 15.92 -0.91
CA LEU A 305 13.13 15.70 0.52
C LEU A 305 13.74 14.32 0.77
N VAL A 306 14.81 14.28 1.55
CA VAL A 306 15.40 13.04 2.07
C VAL A 306 15.13 12.98 3.57
N ALA A 307 14.88 11.77 4.09
CA ALA A 307 14.66 11.56 5.52
C ALA A 307 15.92 11.91 6.31
N GLN A 308 15.75 12.58 7.44
CA GLN A 308 16.85 12.92 8.35
C GLN A 308 17.21 11.71 9.22
N THR A 309 18.43 11.68 9.78
CA THR A 309 18.99 10.53 10.52
C THR A 309 18.12 10.02 11.67
N HIS A 310 17.32 10.89 12.31
CA HIS A 310 16.45 10.55 13.44
C HIS A 310 14.96 10.67 13.11
N GLU A 311 14.61 10.83 11.85
CA GLU A 311 13.23 10.97 11.41
C GLU A 311 12.61 9.59 11.23
N ASP A 312 11.46 9.34 11.86
CA ASP A 312 10.66 8.14 11.60
C ASP A 312 9.69 8.35 10.42
N TYR A 313 8.98 7.30 10.01
CA TYR A 313 8.06 7.36 8.87
C TYR A 313 6.94 8.39 9.07
N ASP A 314 6.43 8.52 10.30
CA ASP A 314 5.29 9.39 10.62
C ASP A 314 5.71 10.87 10.63
N THR A 315 6.90 11.17 11.15
CA THR A 315 7.49 12.52 11.11
C THR A 315 7.87 12.92 9.69
N PHE A 316 8.43 11.98 8.91
CA PHE A 316 8.83 12.27 7.53
C PHE A 316 7.63 12.53 6.64
N ILE A 317 6.56 11.73 6.74
CA ILE A 317 5.35 11.99 5.95
C ILE A 317 4.67 13.29 6.37
N ALA A 318 4.69 13.67 7.66
CA ALA A 318 4.15 14.95 8.12
C ALA A 318 4.94 16.15 7.54
N ARG A 319 6.27 16.05 7.45
CA ARG A 319 7.10 17.07 6.79
C ARG A 319 6.80 17.19 5.30
N VAL A 320 6.58 16.05 4.63
CA VAL A 320 6.15 16.02 3.22
C VAL A 320 4.76 16.64 3.05
N GLU A 321 3.80 16.32 3.93
CA GLU A 321 2.46 16.91 3.93
C GLU A 321 2.53 18.44 4.08
N SER A 322 3.31 18.91 5.05
CA SER A 322 3.55 20.34 5.27
C SER A 322 4.14 21.02 4.03
N SER A 323 5.08 20.36 3.33
CA SER A 323 5.62 20.85 2.07
C SER A 323 4.54 20.95 0.98
N VAL A 324 3.72 19.93 0.78
CA VAL A 324 2.61 19.97 -0.20
C VAL A 324 1.59 21.07 0.15
N ARG A 325 1.25 21.23 1.43
CA ARG A 325 0.38 22.33 1.90
C ARG A 325 0.98 23.71 1.63
N THR A 326 2.30 23.84 1.81
CA THR A 326 3.02 25.09 1.48
C THR A 326 2.94 25.40 -0.01
N LEU A 327 3.13 24.40 -0.88
CA LEU A 327 2.97 24.55 -2.33
C LEU A 327 1.55 24.98 -2.74
N ALA A 328 0.53 24.60 -1.94
CA ALA A 328 -0.86 24.97 -2.15
C ALA A 328 -1.18 26.43 -1.73
N GLY A 329 -0.29 27.10 -1.00
CA GLY A 329 -0.51 28.46 -0.51
C GLY A 329 -1.79 28.56 0.35
N PRO A 330 -2.67 29.54 0.11
CA PRO A 330 -3.90 29.71 0.91
C PRO A 330 -4.80 28.46 0.94
N LYS A 331 -4.85 27.67 -0.14
CA LYS A 331 -5.65 26.43 -0.21
C LYS A 331 -5.08 25.31 0.68
N GLY A 332 -3.81 25.40 1.08
CA GLY A 332 -3.18 24.41 1.96
C GLY A 332 -3.62 24.49 3.41
N ILE A 333 -4.25 25.61 3.81
CA ILE A 333 -4.79 25.86 5.15
C ILE A 333 -6.11 25.11 5.35
N GLU A 334 -6.87 24.88 4.27
CA GLU A 334 -8.11 24.14 4.33
C GLU A 334 -7.85 22.67 4.69
N VAL A 335 -8.60 22.19 5.67
CA VAL A 335 -8.53 20.81 6.14
C VAL A 335 -9.79 20.09 5.68
N GLU A 336 -9.61 18.94 5.02
CA GLU A 336 -10.75 18.09 4.71
C GLU A 336 -11.37 17.63 6.04
N PRO A 337 -12.68 17.87 6.29
CA PRO A 337 -13.30 17.43 7.53
C PRO A 337 -13.15 15.92 7.68
N ALA A 338 -12.84 15.46 8.89
CA ALA A 338 -12.79 14.04 9.20
C ALA A 338 -14.12 13.40 8.79
N GLY A 339 -14.09 12.61 7.71
CA GLY A 339 -15.30 11.98 7.20
C GLY A 339 -15.91 11.15 8.30
N GLY A 340 -17.19 11.36 8.61
CA GLY A 340 -17.90 10.73 9.71
C GLY A 340 -17.55 9.25 9.86
N ALA A 341 -16.72 8.96 10.86
CA ALA A 341 -16.28 7.62 11.18
C ALA A 341 -17.47 6.84 11.76
N ARG A 342 -18.09 6.02 10.92
CA ARG A 342 -18.93 4.91 11.35
C ARG A 342 -18.55 3.64 10.60
N SER A 343 -17.28 3.23 10.69
CA SER A 343 -16.83 1.81 10.56
C SER A 343 -15.31 1.61 10.43
N GLU A 344 -14.45 2.54 10.85
CA GLU A 344 -13.01 2.42 10.55
C GLU A 344 -12.16 2.49 11.84
N GLY A 345 -11.69 1.34 12.31
CA GLY A 345 -10.84 1.17 13.50
C GLY A 345 -9.33 1.43 13.28
N PRO A 346 -8.47 1.27 14.30
CA PRO A 346 -7.09 1.79 14.30
C PRO A 346 -6.05 1.04 13.42
N ASN A 347 -6.45 0.13 12.54
CA ASN A 347 -5.54 -0.81 11.85
C ASN A 347 -5.22 -0.46 10.38
N TYR A 348 -5.28 0.82 9.99
CA TYR A 348 -5.09 1.19 8.59
C TYR A 348 -3.67 1.67 8.30
N TRP A 349 -2.87 0.77 7.73
CA TRP A 349 -1.58 1.07 7.12
C TRP A 349 -1.80 1.55 5.70
N TYR A 350 -1.99 2.84 5.55
CA TYR A 350 -1.51 3.51 4.36
C TYR A 350 -0.69 4.67 4.80
#